data_AF-A0A4C2A105-F1
#
_entry.id   AF-A0A4C2A105-F1
#
_cell.length_a   1.000
_cell.length_b   1.000
_cell.length_c   1.000
_cell.angle_alpha   90.00
_cell.angle_beta   90.00
_cell.angle_gamma   90.00
#
_symmetry.space_group_name_H-M   'P 1'
#
loop_
_entity.id
_entity.type
_entity.pdbx_description
1 polymer ?
#
loop_
_entity_poly.entity_id
_entity_poly.type
_entity_poly.pdbx_seq_one_letter_code
_entity_poly.pdbx_strand_id
1 'polypeptide(L)'
;MYNSGRHELKTLGLQWDINNDALGFNLGLRNTPTEVLETSLPPTKRQVTSAVMSVFDPLGLASPVLITGKCMLQDIWRSGIDWDETIEADAHKKWLKWVNDVKKLASIRIPRCISPGHTEGELHVFVDASEKSYAAAVYWRIKLSEHESAVSLIAGKARVAPLKVISIPRLELKAALLSAQLSLYERQLSHYDAPPGAQRPYMSCAGRGRYRARYRGIERK
;
A
#
# COMPACT_ATOMS: atom_id res chain seq x y z
N MET A 1 12.46 27.27 -17.46
CA MET A 1 13.34 26.26 -18.09
C MET A 1 12.61 24.93 -18.08
N TYR A 2 12.26 24.43 -19.27
CA TYR A 2 11.54 23.16 -19.43
C TYR A 2 12.48 22.00 -19.08
N ASN A 3 12.08 21.16 -18.12
CA ASN A 3 12.86 20.00 -17.69
C ASN A 3 12.77 18.90 -18.75
N SER A 4 13.89 18.60 -19.40
CA SER A 4 14.03 17.49 -20.33
C SER A 4 13.90 16.14 -19.61
N GLY A 5 12.97 15.30 -20.07
CA GLY A 5 13.29 13.89 -20.33
C GLY A 5 13.08 12.82 -19.25
N ARG A 6 12.11 12.94 -18.33
CA ARG A 6 11.59 11.73 -17.64
C ARG A 6 10.21 11.37 -18.19
N HIS A 7 10.16 10.29 -18.96
CA HIS A 7 8.89 9.70 -19.41
C HIS A 7 8.23 8.96 -18.23
N GLU A 8 7.68 9.72 -17.28
CA GLU A 8 6.91 9.20 -16.15
C GLU A 8 5.42 9.20 -16.51
N LEU A 9 4.83 8.01 -16.64
CA LEU A 9 3.39 7.87 -16.84
C LEU A 9 2.68 7.82 -15.49
N LYS A 10 1.66 8.66 -15.30
CA LYS A 10 0.83 8.69 -14.09
C LYS A 10 -0.39 7.81 -14.28
N THR A 11 -0.57 6.82 -13.41
CA THR A 11 -1.79 5.99 -13.41
C THR A 11 -2.27 5.83 -11.97
N LEU A 12 -3.47 6.34 -11.68
CA LEU A 12 -4.23 6.06 -10.44
C LEU A 12 -3.35 6.11 -9.16
N GLY A 13 -2.62 7.20 -8.93
CA GLY A 13 -1.82 7.41 -7.71
C GLY A 13 -0.39 6.84 -7.72
N LEU A 14 -0.06 5.97 -8.67
CA LEU A 14 1.30 5.47 -8.89
C LEU A 14 1.98 6.19 -10.06
N GLN A 15 3.31 6.27 -10.00
CA GLN A 15 4.17 6.77 -11.08
C GLN A 15 4.91 5.59 -11.67
N TRP A 16 4.84 5.41 -12.98
CA TRP A 16 5.66 4.40 -13.65
C TRP A 16 6.91 5.05 -14.23
N ASP A 17 8.06 4.63 -13.72
CA ASP A 17 9.37 4.92 -14.29
C ASP A 17 9.65 3.90 -15.39
N ILE A 18 9.47 4.31 -16.64
CA ILE A 18 9.62 3.46 -17.82
C ILE A 18 11.06 2.98 -17.98
N ASN A 19 12.02 3.85 -17.67
CA ASN A 19 13.44 3.56 -17.91
C ASN A 19 13.94 2.43 -17.00
N ASN A 20 13.47 2.40 -15.76
CA ASN A 20 13.87 1.41 -14.76
C ASN A 20 12.83 0.30 -14.55
N ASP A 21 11.74 0.31 -15.31
CA ASP A 21 10.55 -0.53 -15.14
C ASP A 21 10.08 -0.66 -13.67
N ALA A 22 9.97 0.49 -12.99
CA ALA A 22 9.66 0.55 -11.58
C ALA A 22 8.42 1.39 -11.29
N LEU A 23 7.65 0.98 -10.29
CA LEU A 23 6.58 1.75 -9.69
C LEU A 23 7.16 2.66 -8.61
N GLY A 24 6.80 3.93 -8.67
CA GLY A 24 6.98 4.94 -7.63
C GLY A 24 5.62 5.47 -7.15
N PHE A 25 5.67 6.30 -6.11
CA PHE A 25 4.47 6.87 -5.50
C PHE A 25 4.28 8.33 -5.89
N ASN A 26 3.08 8.68 -6.36
CA ASN A 26 2.68 10.08 -6.43
C ASN A 26 2.07 10.46 -5.08
N LEU A 27 2.78 11.26 -4.30
CA LEU A 27 2.37 11.56 -2.93
C LEU A 27 1.06 12.36 -2.83
N GLY A 28 0.50 12.91 -3.90
CA GLY A 28 -0.81 13.61 -3.85
C GLY A 28 -0.83 14.89 -3.00
N LEU A 29 0.22 15.17 -2.22
CA LEU A 29 0.38 16.30 -1.32
C LEU A 29 0.47 17.67 -2.02
N ARG A 30 0.39 17.71 -3.35
CA ARG A 30 0.52 18.93 -4.17
C ARG A 30 -0.57 19.97 -3.87
N ASN A 31 -1.71 19.52 -3.36
CA ASN A 31 -2.85 20.38 -3.01
C ASN A 31 -2.85 20.76 -1.53
N THR A 32 -1.91 20.25 -0.73
CA THR A 32 -1.77 20.64 0.68
C THR A 32 -0.83 21.85 0.73
N PRO A 33 -1.21 22.95 1.40
CA PRO A 33 -0.36 24.14 1.49
C PRO A 33 1.04 23.79 2.00
N THR A 34 2.08 24.36 1.38
CA THR A 34 3.47 24.07 1.72
C THR A 34 3.74 24.40 3.19
N GLU A 35 3.09 25.44 3.71
CA GLU A 35 3.18 25.84 5.11
C GLU A 35 2.77 24.67 6.03
N VAL A 36 1.73 23.93 5.69
CA VAL A 36 1.24 22.78 6.48
C VAL A 36 2.20 21.57 6.40
N LEU A 37 2.96 21.47 5.32
CA LEU A 37 3.91 20.36 5.06
C LEU A 37 5.33 20.65 5.55
N GLU A 38 5.69 21.91 5.75
CA GLU A 38 7.06 22.36 6.01
C GLU A 38 7.21 23.23 7.27
N THR A 39 6.13 23.81 7.82
CA THR A 39 6.20 24.66 9.02
C THR A 39 5.79 23.92 10.29
N SER A 40 6.18 24.50 11.43
CA SER A 40 5.76 24.11 12.78
C SER A 40 4.33 24.52 13.14
N LEU A 41 3.51 25.01 12.19
CA LEU A 41 2.13 25.40 12.48
C LEU A 41 1.21 24.18 12.44
N PRO A 42 0.33 24.01 13.45
CA PRO A 42 -0.59 22.88 13.48
C PRO A 42 -1.64 23.01 12.37
N PRO A 43 -1.84 21.97 11.53
CA PRO A 43 -2.88 21.99 10.51
C PRO A 43 -4.27 21.90 11.12
N THR A 44 -5.27 22.30 10.33
CA THR A 44 -6.68 22.05 10.64
C THR A 44 -7.06 20.58 10.39
N LYS A 45 -8.13 20.11 11.03
CA LYS A 45 -8.70 18.78 10.77
C LYS A 45 -8.98 18.55 9.29
N ARG A 46 -9.51 19.55 8.58
CA ARG A 46 -9.78 19.52 7.14
C ARG A 46 -8.51 19.28 6.34
N GLN A 47 -7.44 20.01 6.64
CA GLN A 47 -6.15 19.89 5.96
C GLN A 47 -5.53 18.50 6.17
N VAL A 48 -5.54 17.98 7.41
CA VAL A 48 -5.05 16.62 7.71
C VAL A 48 -5.84 15.57 6.92
N THR A 49 -7.17 15.67 6.94
CA THR A 49 -8.06 14.73 6.22
C THR A 49 -7.77 14.73 4.72
N SER A 50 -7.71 15.93 4.13
CA SER A 50 -7.41 16.11 2.71
C SER A 50 -6.06 15.48 2.34
N ALA A 51 -5.02 15.75 3.12
CA ALA A 51 -3.69 15.22 2.87
C ALA A 51 -3.62 13.69 2.99
N VAL A 52 -4.17 13.12 4.07
CA VAL A 52 -4.17 11.65 4.28
C VAL A 52 -4.93 10.92 3.17
N MET A 53 -6.02 11.50 2.67
CA MET A 53 -6.81 10.90 1.59
C MET A 53 -6.26 11.17 0.19
N SER A 54 -5.36 12.15 0.02
CA SER A 54 -4.76 12.49 -1.28
C SER A 54 -3.79 11.43 -1.80
N VAL A 55 -3.19 10.63 -0.91
CA VAL A 55 -2.27 9.57 -1.31
C VAL A 55 -3.08 8.32 -1.66
N PHE A 56 -3.32 8.12 -2.96
CA PHE A 56 -4.03 6.96 -3.45
C PHE A 56 -3.08 5.81 -3.78
N ASP A 57 -3.36 4.63 -3.22
CA ASP A 57 -2.53 3.43 -3.35
C ASP A 57 -3.41 2.22 -3.69
N PRO A 58 -3.63 1.93 -4.99
CA PRO A 58 -4.55 0.87 -5.42
C PRO A 58 -4.03 -0.54 -5.08
N LEU A 59 -2.72 -0.73 -5.06
CA LEU A 59 -2.07 -2.02 -4.75
C LEU A 59 -1.77 -2.19 -3.26
N GLY A 60 -1.89 -1.12 -2.48
CA GLY A 60 -1.62 -1.12 -1.04
C GLY A 60 -0.14 -1.31 -0.69
N LEU A 61 0.79 -0.96 -1.60
CA LEU A 61 2.24 -1.09 -1.41
C LEU A 61 2.78 -0.09 -0.39
N ALA A 62 2.16 1.08 -0.26
CA ALA A 62 2.44 2.10 0.75
C ALA A 62 1.58 1.95 2.02
N SER A 63 0.77 0.89 2.13
CA SER A 63 -0.10 0.63 3.30
C SER A 63 0.58 0.83 4.65
N PRO A 64 1.84 0.42 4.89
CA PRO A 64 2.51 0.62 6.18
C PRO A 64 2.63 2.09 6.60
N VAL A 65 2.78 3.00 5.64
CA VAL A 65 2.86 4.45 5.90
C VAL A 65 1.46 5.08 5.91
N LEU A 66 0.57 4.64 5.02
CA LEU A 66 -0.77 5.23 4.93
C LEU A 66 -1.66 4.87 6.12
N ILE A 67 -1.49 3.67 6.70
CA ILE A 67 -2.31 3.25 7.84
C ILE A 67 -2.08 4.11 9.08
N THR A 68 -0.85 4.59 9.31
CA THR A 68 -0.54 5.42 10.48
C THR A 68 -1.23 6.79 10.39
N GLY A 69 -1.29 7.37 9.19
CA GLY A 69 -2.08 8.58 8.91
C GLY A 69 -3.57 8.38 9.14
N LYS A 70 -4.12 7.21 8.71
CA LYS A 70 -5.53 6.88 8.95
C LYS A 70 -5.86 6.63 10.43
N CYS A 71 -4.95 6.03 11.19
CA CYS A 71 -5.09 5.87 12.64
C CYS A 71 -5.08 7.23 13.34
N MET A 72 -4.13 8.11 13.00
CA MET A 72 -4.09 9.49 13.52
C MET A 72 -5.36 10.26 13.15
N LEU A 73 -5.85 10.12 11.93
CA LEU A 73 -7.11 10.73 11.51
C LEU A 73 -8.26 10.24 12.40
N GLN A 74 -8.35 8.93 12.67
CA GLN A 74 -9.34 8.38 13.60
C GLN A 74 -9.25 9.02 14.99
N ASP A 75 -8.04 9.25 15.53
CA ASP A 75 -7.84 9.92 16.82
C ASP A 75 -8.32 11.39 16.78
N ILE A 76 -8.02 12.13 15.71
CA ILE A 76 -8.48 13.52 15.53
C ILE A 76 -10.01 13.59 15.41
N TRP A 77 -10.64 12.61 14.77
CA TRP A 77 -12.11 12.56 14.73
C TRP A 77 -12.72 12.33 16.12
N ARG A 78 -12.03 11.60 17.01
CA ARG A 78 -12.49 11.35 18.38
C ARG A 78 -12.35 12.57 19.29
N SER A 79 -11.43 13.50 19.03
CA SER A 79 -11.28 14.70 19.85
C SER A 79 -12.45 15.69 19.71
N GLY A 80 -13.30 15.51 18.69
CA GLY A 80 -14.51 16.31 18.51
C GLY A 80 -14.28 17.71 17.94
N ILE A 81 -13.03 18.05 17.56
CA ILE A 81 -12.71 19.35 16.96
C ILE A 81 -13.43 19.56 15.63
N ASP A 82 -13.71 20.82 15.30
CA ASP A 82 -14.39 21.18 14.05
C ASP A 82 -13.43 21.11 12.85
N TRP A 83 -13.97 21.20 11.63
CA TRP A 83 -13.22 21.06 10.39
C TRP A 83 -12.06 22.06 10.25
N ASP A 84 -12.31 23.33 10.59
CA ASP A 84 -11.35 24.42 10.44
C ASP A 84 -10.59 24.74 11.74
N GLU A 85 -10.75 23.88 12.75
CA GLU A 85 -10.02 23.96 14.01
C GLU A 85 -8.68 23.24 13.90
N THR A 86 -7.63 23.82 14.50
CA THR A 86 -6.27 23.27 14.50
C THR A 86 -6.15 22.05 15.40
N ILE A 87 -5.38 21.06 14.97
CA ILE A 87 -5.13 19.86 15.76
C ILE A 87 -4.28 20.15 17.01
N GLU A 88 -4.52 19.40 18.08
CA GLU A 88 -3.76 19.52 19.33
C GLU A 88 -2.28 19.14 19.17
N ALA A 89 -1.46 19.57 20.14
CA ALA A 89 -0.01 19.39 20.11
C ALA A 89 0.45 17.92 19.96
N ASP A 90 -0.25 16.95 20.58
CA ASP A 90 0.10 15.52 20.43
C ASP A 90 -0.19 15.00 19.01
N ALA A 91 -1.36 15.34 18.46
CA ALA A 91 -1.72 15.02 17.09
C ALA A 91 -0.77 15.70 16.09
N HIS A 92 -0.34 16.92 16.38
CA HIS A 92 0.61 17.65 15.55
C HIS A 92 1.98 16.97 15.48
N LYS A 93 2.49 16.43 16.59
CA LYS A 93 3.73 15.62 16.57
C LYS A 93 3.60 14.38 15.69
N LYS A 94 2.46 13.68 15.77
CA LYS A 94 2.16 12.52 14.91
C LYS A 94 2.06 12.92 13.44
N TRP A 95 1.45 14.07 13.16
CA TRP A 95 1.34 14.65 11.82
C TRP A 95 2.71 14.89 11.20
N LEU A 96 3.61 15.58 11.90
CA LEU A 96 4.96 15.88 11.40
C LEU A 96 5.74 14.60 11.08
N LYS A 97 5.65 13.59 11.96
CA LYS A 97 6.24 12.28 11.71
C LYS A 97 5.67 11.63 10.46
N TRP A 98 4.34 11.61 10.32
CA TRP A 98 3.66 11.03 9.17
C TRP A 98 4.04 11.73 7.86
N VAL A 99 4.09 13.06 7.84
CA VAL A 99 4.52 13.84 6.66
C VAL A 99 5.94 13.46 6.24
N ASN A 100 6.87 13.32 7.20
CA ASN A 100 8.23 12.88 6.91
C ASN A 100 8.26 11.45 6.31
N ASP A 101 7.48 10.54 6.87
CA ASP A 101 7.42 9.16 6.37
C ASP A 101 6.78 9.08 4.98
N VAL A 102 5.78 9.90 4.68
CA VAL A 102 5.20 10.02 3.33
C VAL A 102 6.19 10.63 2.34
N LYS A 103 6.97 11.66 2.74
CA LYS A 103 8.01 12.24 1.87
C LYS A 103 9.06 11.18 1.47
N LYS A 104 9.40 10.24 2.36
CA LYS A 104 10.30 9.11 2.04
C LYS A 104 9.72 8.16 1.00
N LEU A 105 8.40 8.04 0.85
CA LEU A 105 7.81 7.19 -0.19
C LEU A 105 8.18 7.67 -1.60
N ALA A 106 8.48 8.95 -1.81
CA ALA A 106 8.86 9.47 -3.12
C ALA A 106 10.19 8.89 -3.64
N SER A 107 11.09 8.45 -2.78
CA SER A 107 12.37 7.82 -3.18
C SER A 107 12.25 6.31 -3.36
N ILE A 108 11.17 5.68 -2.89
CA ILE A 108 10.97 4.24 -3.04
C ILE A 108 10.66 3.91 -4.51
N ARG A 109 11.31 2.86 -5.01
CA ARG A 109 11.06 2.27 -6.32
C ARG A 109 10.81 0.78 -6.13
N ILE A 110 9.69 0.29 -6.65
CA ILE A 110 9.28 -1.11 -6.57
C ILE A 110 9.30 -1.68 -7.99
N PRO A 111 10.11 -2.71 -8.28
CA PRO A 111 10.12 -3.33 -9.59
C PRO A 111 8.71 -3.76 -10.01
N ARG A 112 8.27 -3.36 -11.21
CA ARG A 112 6.94 -3.72 -11.73
C ARG A 112 6.89 -5.17 -12.19
N CYS A 113 8.01 -5.67 -12.72
CA CYS A 113 8.14 -7.06 -13.14
C CYS A 113 8.34 -7.97 -11.90
N ILE A 114 7.31 -8.73 -11.57
CA ILE A 114 7.29 -9.63 -10.40
C ILE A 114 7.88 -11.00 -10.74
N SER A 115 8.01 -11.34 -12.04
CA SER A 115 8.47 -12.66 -12.50
C SER A 115 9.23 -12.60 -13.83
N PRO A 116 10.49 -12.14 -13.85
CA PRO A 116 11.29 -12.14 -15.07
C PRO A 116 11.68 -13.58 -15.44
N GLY A 117 11.04 -14.14 -16.47
CA GLY A 117 11.45 -15.42 -17.08
C GLY A 117 11.04 -16.70 -16.36
N HIS A 118 10.30 -16.61 -15.25
CA HIS A 118 9.80 -17.77 -14.50
C HIS A 118 8.29 -17.73 -14.35
N THR A 119 7.68 -18.91 -14.24
CA THR A 119 6.23 -19.08 -14.38
C THR A 119 5.61 -19.86 -13.24
N GLU A 120 6.45 -20.52 -12.46
CA GLU A 120 6.05 -21.26 -11.27
C GLU A 120 6.51 -20.49 -10.03
N GLY A 121 5.56 -20.25 -9.14
CA GLY A 121 5.80 -19.54 -7.91
C GLY A 121 4.73 -19.85 -6.88
N GLU A 122 5.01 -19.40 -5.66
CA GLU A 122 4.16 -19.58 -4.51
C GLU A 122 3.61 -18.23 -4.08
N LEU A 123 2.30 -18.19 -3.85
CA LEU A 123 1.68 -17.04 -3.21
C LEU A 123 1.74 -17.22 -1.70
N HIS A 124 2.48 -16.34 -1.03
CA HIS A 124 2.60 -16.30 0.43
C HIS A 124 1.83 -15.12 0.96
N VAL A 125 0.95 -15.36 1.93
CA VAL A 125 0.10 -14.31 2.47
C VAL A 125 0.30 -14.24 3.97
N PHE A 126 0.66 -13.06 4.43
CA PHE A 126 0.86 -12.76 5.84
C PHE A 126 -0.25 -11.84 6.32
N VAL A 127 -0.70 -12.08 7.54
CA VAL A 127 -1.71 -11.26 8.20
C VAL A 127 -1.20 -10.85 9.56
N ASP A 128 -1.56 -9.64 9.96
CA ASP A 128 -1.27 -9.12 11.28
C ASP A 128 -2.43 -8.27 11.80
N ALA A 129 -2.58 -8.24 13.12
CA ALA A 129 -3.58 -7.46 13.80
C ALA A 129 -3.02 -6.84 15.08
N SER A 130 -3.45 -5.62 15.33
CA SER A 130 -3.17 -4.85 16.53
C SER A 130 -4.43 -4.11 16.96
N GLU A 131 -4.45 -3.57 18.17
CA GLU A 131 -5.55 -2.74 18.67
C GLU A 131 -5.88 -1.55 17.77
N LYS A 132 -4.91 -1.06 16.99
CA LYS A 132 -5.07 0.13 16.13
C LYS A 132 -5.44 -0.22 14.69
N SER A 133 -4.96 -1.35 14.18
CA SER A 133 -5.16 -1.74 12.78
C SER A 133 -4.92 -3.21 12.54
N TYR A 134 -5.50 -3.72 11.47
CA TYR A 134 -5.24 -5.06 10.95
C TYR A 134 -4.92 -4.99 9.46
N ALA A 135 -4.06 -5.89 8.99
CA ALA A 135 -3.52 -5.83 7.65
C ALA A 135 -3.23 -7.23 7.08
N ALA A 136 -3.13 -7.27 5.75
CA ALA A 136 -2.67 -8.42 4.99
C ALA A 136 -1.64 -7.96 3.95
N ALA A 137 -0.61 -8.78 3.73
CA ALA A 137 0.42 -8.57 2.72
C ALA A 137 0.60 -9.85 1.90
N VAL A 138 0.59 -9.70 0.57
CA VAL A 138 0.65 -10.79 -0.39
C VAL A 138 1.98 -10.72 -1.14
N TYR A 139 2.77 -11.77 -1.01
CA TYR A 139 4.07 -11.91 -1.65
C TYR A 139 4.04 -12.99 -2.72
N TRP A 140 4.68 -12.71 -3.85
CA TRP A 140 5.05 -13.70 -4.85
C TRP A 140 6.44 -14.21 -4.54
N ARG A 141 6.59 -15.51 -4.37
CA ARG A 141 7.89 -16.16 -4.24
C ARG A 141 8.16 -17.04 -5.46
N ILE A 142 9.29 -16.83 -6.10
CA ILE A 142 9.77 -17.65 -7.21
C ILE A 142 11.06 -18.34 -6.78
N LYS A 143 11.20 -19.60 -7.16
CA LYS A 143 12.47 -20.32 -7.04
C LYS A 143 13.29 -20.05 -8.30
N LEU A 144 14.44 -19.38 -8.16
CA LEU A 144 15.36 -19.11 -9.27
C LEU A 144 16.33 -20.30 -9.46
N SER A 145 16.78 -20.89 -8.37
CA SER A 145 17.63 -22.10 -8.33
C SER A 145 17.35 -22.91 -7.06
N GLU A 146 18.02 -24.06 -6.86
CA GLU A 146 17.85 -24.88 -5.65
C GLU A 146 18.06 -24.10 -4.34
N HIS A 147 18.93 -23.08 -4.35
CA HIS A 147 19.29 -22.30 -3.17
C HIS A 147 18.90 -20.81 -3.25
N GLU A 148 18.28 -20.38 -4.36
CA GLU A 148 17.96 -18.97 -4.57
C GLU A 148 16.47 -18.77 -4.84
N SER A 149 15.88 -17.77 -4.19
CA SER A 149 14.49 -17.41 -4.38
C SER A 149 14.32 -15.91 -4.42
N ALA A 150 13.56 -15.42 -5.39
CA ALA A 150 13.12 -14.05 -5.46
C ALA A 150 11.77 -13.91 -4.76
N VAL A 151 11.60 -12.84 -3.98
CA VAL A 151 10.33 -12.52 -3.30
C VAL A 151 9.96 -11.09 -3.63
N SER A 152 8.73 -10.88 -4.10
CA SER A 152 8.19 -9.56 -4.42
C SER A 152 6.86 -9.34 -3.72
N LEU A 153 6.67 -8.16 -3.14
CA LEU A 153 5.37 -7.75 -2.61
C LEU A 153 4.46 -7.38 -3.79
N ILE A 154 3.35 -8.10 -3.96
CA ILE A 154 2.39 -7.85 -5.04
C ILE A 154 1.35 -6.84 -4.59
N ALA A 155 0.79 -7.09 -3.42
CA ALA A 155 -0.34 -6.32 -2.90
C ALA A 155 -0.32 -6.30 -1.38
N GLY A 156 -0.82 -5.20 -0.82
CA GLY A 156 -1.08 -5.03 0.59
C GLY A 156 -2.48 -4.49 0.81
N LYS A 157 -3.01 -4.68 2.02
CA LYS A 157 -4.18 -3.93 2.46
C LYS A 157 -4.16 -3.79 3.96
N ALA A 158 -4.32 -2.57 4.43
CA ALA A 158 -4.46 -2.27 5.84
C ALA A 158 -5.78 -1.55 6.11
N ARG A 159 -6.39 -1.85 7.26
CA ARG A 159 -7.61 -1.20 7.74
C ARG A 159 -7.44 -0.80 9.19
N VAL A 160 -7.96 0.38 9.53
CA VAL A 160 -7.98 0.85 10.92
C VAL A 160 -8.96 -0.03 11.70
N ALA A 161 -8.60 -0.37 12.94
CA ALA A 161 -9.48 -1.09 13.83
C ALA A 161 -10.74 -0.26 14.11
N PRO A 162 -11.92 -0.90 14.27
CA PRO A 162 -13.14 -0.19 14.63
C PRO A 162 -13.01 0.54 15.98
N LEU A 163 -13.74 1.63 16.14
CA LEU A 163 -13.83 2.36 17.41
C LEU A 163 -14.37 1.48 18.54
N LYS A 164 -15.35 0.62 18.21
CA LYS A 164 -15.86 -0.38 19.14
C LYS A 164 -14.77 -1.40 19.40
N VAL A 165 -14.31 -1.46 20.65
CA VAL A 165 -13.29 -2.42 21.09
C VAL A 165 -13.74 -3.83 20.75
N ILE A 166 -12.88 -4.53 20.02
CA ILE A 166 -13.00 -5.93 19.68
C ILE A 166 -11.69 -6.62 20.04
N SER A 167 -11.78 -7.88 20.45
CA SER A 167 -10.60 -8.62 20.88
C SER A 167 -9.60 -8.81 19.73
N ILE A 168 -8.31 -8.93 20.07
CA ILE A 168 -7.23 -9.18 19.10
C ILE A 168 -7.52 -10.43 18.24
N PRO A 169 -7.98 -11.57 18.79
CA PRO A 169 -8.35 -12.72 17.95
C PRO A 169 -9.43 -12.43 16.90
N ARG A 170 -10.40 -11.54 17.20
CA ARG A 170 -11.41 -11.11 16.20
C ARG A 170 -10.81 -10.21 15.13
N LEU A 171 -9.80 -9.40 15.48
CA LEU A 171 -9.06 -8.59 14.51
C LEU A 171 -8.16 -9.46 13.63
N GLU A 172 -7.53 -10.49 14.18
CA GLU A 172 -6.77 -11.50 13.41
C GLU A 172 -7.68 -12.25 12.44
N LEU A 173 -8.89 -12.63 12.86
CA LEU A 173 -9.88 -13.23 11.96
C LEU A 173 -10.29 -12.26 10.84
N LYS A 174 -10.43 -10.96 11.13
CA LYS A 174 -10.69 -9.94 10.10
C LYS A 174 -9.49 -9.77 9.16
N ALA A 175 -8.26 -9.86 9.65
CA ALA A 175 -7.06 -9.84 8.84
C ALA A 175 -7.01 -11.07 7.91
N ALA A 176 -7.36 -12.26 8.41
CA ALA A 176 -7.48 -13.49 7.64
C ALA A 176 -8.59 -13.40 6.57
N LEU A 177 -9.72 -12.77 6.88
CA LEU A 177 -10.75 -12.50 5.87
C LEU A 177 -10.25 -11.53 4.80
N LEU A 178 -9.55 -10.47 5.22
CA LEU A 178 -8.96 -9.48 4.31
C LEU A 178 -7.95 -10.13 3.35
N SER A 179 -7.12 -11.05 3.85
CA SER A 179 -6.15 -11.78 3.03
C SER A 179 -6.81 -12.76 2.06
N ALA A 180 -7.86 -13.47 2.48
CA ALA A 180 -8.62 -14.35 1.60
C ALA A 180 -9.24 -13.56 0.43
N GLN A 181 -9.81 -12.38 0.71
CA GLN A 181 -10.38 -11.50 -0.31
C GLN A 181 -9.32 -10.98 -1.29
N LEU A 182 -8.17 -10.52 -0.79
CA LEU A 182 -7.05 -10.08 -1.63
C LEU A 182 -6.55 -11.22 -2.53
N SER A 183 -6.35 -12.40 -1.97
CA SER A 183 -5.82 -13.55 -2.69
C SER A 183 -6.75 -14.02 -3.81
N LEU A 184 -8.07 -13.93 -3.60
CA LEU A 184 -9.06 -14.25 -4.64
C LEU A 184 -9.03 -13.24 -5.79
N TYR A 185 -8.87 -11.95 -5.49
CA TYR A 185 -8.78 -10.90 -6.50
C TYR A 185 -7.55 -11.08 -7.41
N GLU A 186 -6.38 -11.34 -6.82
CA GLU A 186 -5.15 -11.60 -7.57
C GLU A 186 -5.23 -12.87 -8.45
N ARG A 187 -5.91 -13.91 -7.96
CA ARG A 187 -6.18 -15.12 -8.77
C ARG A 187 -7.10 -14.83 -9.95
N GLN A 188 -8.14 -14.03 -9.76
CA GLN A 188 -9.05 -13.67 -10.85
C GLN A 188 -8.34 -12.85 -11.94
N LEU A 189 -7.45 -11.92 -11.55
CA LEU A 189 -6.61 -11.18 -12.51
C LEU A 189 -5.65 -12.10 -13.27
N SER A 190 -5.18 -13.18 -12.65
CA SER A 190 -4.34 -14.18 -13.31
C SER A 190 -5.12 -15.08 -14.30
N HIS A 191 -6.44 -15.17 -14.18
CA HIS A 191 -7.32 -16.04 -14.99
C HIS A 191 -8.12 -15.29 -16.06
N TYR A 192 -8.02 -13.96 -16.16
CA TYR A 192 -8.53 -13.24 -17.33
C TYR A 192 -7.60 -13.49 -18.52
N ASP A 193 -7.89 -14.60 -19.22
CA ASP A 193 -7.28 -14.96 -20.50
C ASP A 193 -7.53 -13.86 -21.54
N ALA A 194 -6.45 -13.33 -22.12
CA ALA A 194 -6.51 -12.45 -23.27
C ALA A 194 -7.19 -13.16 -24.45
N PRO A 195 -8.08 -12.49 -25.22
CA PRO A 195 -8.65 -13.09 -26.43
C PRO A 195 -7.52 -13.45 -27.42
N PRO A 196 -7.65 -14.57 -28.15
CA PRO A 196 -6.62 -15.02 -29.09
C PRO A 196 -6.45 -13.98 -30.20
N GLY A 197 -5.35 -13.24 -30.18
CA GLY A 197 -4.98 -12.25 -31.20
C GLY A 197 -4.66 -10.84 -30.70
N ALA A 198 -4.90 -10.51 -29.44
CA ALA A 198 -4.51 -9.20 -28.89
C ALA A 198 -3.02 -9.17 -28.52
N GLN A 199 -2.27 -8.19 -29.01
CA GLN A 199 -0.97 -7.83 -28.44
C GLN A 199 -1.18 -7.52 -26.95
N ARG A 200 -0.48 -8.26 -26.09
CA ARG A 200 -0.63 -8.28 -24.63
C ARG A 200 -0.56 -6.86 -24.05
N PRO A 201 -1.66 -6.28 -23.56
CA PRO A 201 -1.59 -5.06 -22.77
C PRO A 201 -1.38 -5.48 -21.32
N TYR A 202 -0.26 -5.06 -20.75
CA TYR A 202 0.00 -5.01 -19.30
C TYR A 202 0.13 -6.37 -18.57
N MET A 203 1.28 -6.52 -17.88
CA MET A 203 1.56 -7.56 -16.88
C MET A 203 1.66 -9.01 -17.37
N SER A 204 2.41 -9.28 -18.44
CA SER A 204 2.73 -10.68 -18.79
C SER A 204 4.18 -10.87 -19.19
N CYS A 205 5.01 -11.28 -18.22
CA CYS A 205 6.12 -12.19 -18.49
C CYS A 205 5.53 -13.59 -18.37
N ALA A 206 5.45 -14.31 -19.48
CA ALA A 206 4.50 -15.40 -19.67
C ALA A 206 4.98 -16.75 -19.13
N GLY A 207 4.01 -17.50 -18.56
CA GLY A 207 3.83 -18.93 -18.73
C GLY A 207 3.00 -19.56 -17.61
N ARG A 208 2.37 -20.69 -17.95
CA ARG A 208 1.28 -21.32 -17.19
C ARG A 208 1.86 -22.17 -16.06
N GLY A 209 1.82 -21.66 -14.82
CA GLY A 209 2.14 -22.41 -13.61
C GLY A 209 0.91 -22.65 -12.74
N ARG A 210 0.81 -23.82 -12.10
CA ARG A 210 -0.29 -24.15 -11.17
C ARG A 210 -0.12 -23.39 -9.85
N TYR A 211 -1.10 -22.56 -9.49
CA TYR A 211 -1.11 -21.79 -8.25
C TYR A 211 -1.35 -22.70 -7.03
N ARG A 212 -0.41 -22.74 -6.08
CA ARG A 212 -0.59 -23.39 -4.78
C ARG A 212 -0.46 -22.35 -3.67
N ALA A 213 -1.58 -21.86 -3.13
CA ALA A 213 -1.55 -21.01 -1.94
C ALA A 213 -1.31 -21.89 -0.71
N ARG A 214 -0.32 -21.53 0.10
CA ARG A 214 -0.13 -22.11 1.43
C ARG A 214 -0.44 -21.03 2.45
N TYR A 215 -1.48 -21.26 3.26
CA TYR A 215 -1.73 -20.49 4.46
C TYR A 215 -0.86 -21.08 5.57
N ARG A 216 0.15 -20.33 6.03
CA ARG A 216 0.82 -20.62 7.31
C ARG A 216 0.45 -19.53 8.29
N GLY A 217 -0.39 -19.87 9.27
CA GLY A 217 -0.56 -19.04 10.45
C GLY A 217 0.79 -18.96 11.18
N ILE A 218 1.25 -17.75 11.46
CA ILE A 218 2.41 -17.55 12.33
C ILE A 218 1.90 -17.74 13.76
N GLU A 219 2.27 -18.86 14.39
CA GLU A 219 2.21 -18.98 15.84
C GLU A 219 3.22 -17.99 16.44
N ARG A 220 2.72 -16.93 17.09
CA ARG A 220 3.56 -16.09 17.95
C ARG A 220 3.72 -16.80 19.30
N LYS A 221 4.97 -16.95 19.74
CA LYS A 221 5.33 -17.31 21.12
C LYS A 221 4.98 -16.17 22.08
#